data_AF-A0A8J1KX98-F1
#
_entry.id   AF-A0A8J1KX98-F1
#
_cell.length_a   1.000
_cell.length_b   1.000
_cell.length_c   1.000
_cell.angle_alpha   90.00
_cell.angle_beta   90.00
_cell.angle_gamma   90.00
#
_symmetry.space_group_name_H-M   'P 1'
#
loop_
_entity.id
_entity.type
_entity.pdbx_description
1 polymer ?
#
loop_
_entity_poly.entity_id
_entity_poly.type
_entity_poly.pdbx_seq_one_letter_code
_entity_poly.pdbx_strand_id
1 'polypeptide(L)'
;MACGSSPFMEYGNRTECRLSILLGQPCILIRFSFELQDLLRMLLKKNPKERLGCNGNIREHPFFNAINWVQLEKRTLPPPSQPEAVST
;
A
#
# COMPACT_ATOMS: atom_id res chain seq x y z
N MET A 1 -0.25 8.14 0.81
CA MET A 1 -0.61 8.23 -0.62
C MET A 1 -2.10 7.96 -0.88
N ALA A 2 -2.66 6.78 -0.59
CA ALA A 2 -4.10 6.52 -0.86
C ALA A 2 -5.08 7.14 0.17
N CYS A 3 -4.78 7.06 1.47
CA CYS A 3 -5.66 7.55 2.54
C CYS A 3 -5.30 8.96 3.05
N GLY A 4 -4.10 9.47 2.73
CA GLY A 4 -3.56 10.70 3.32
C GLY A 4 -3.14 10.58 4.79
N SER A 5 -3.55 9.51 5.49
CA SER A 5 -3.30 9.28 6.92
C SER A 5 -2.84 7.84 7.20
N SER A 6 -2.31 7.60 8.40
CA SER A 6 -1.94 6.24 8.86
C SER A 6 -3.17 5.33 9.00
N PRO A 7 -3.08 4.05 8.58
CA PRO A 7 -4.16 3.07 8.80
C PRO A 7 -4.26 2.59 10.27
N PHE A 8 -3.28 2.93 11.11
CA PHE A 8 -3.25 2.64 12.54
C PHE A 8 -3.30 3.95 13.34
N MET A 9 -3.62 3.85 14.64
CA MET A 9 -3.71 5.03 15.49
C MET A 9 -2.41 5.85 15.44
N GLU A 10 -2.55 7.14 15.15
CA GLU A 10 -1.46 8.11 15.12
C GLU A 10 -1.42 8.96 16.39
N TYR A 11 -2.53 9.02 17.14
CA TYR A 11 -2.65 9.79 18.37
C TYR A 11 -2.29 8.92 19.58
N GLY A 12 -1.21 9.25 20.29
CA GLY A 12 -0.78 8.55 21.50
C GLY A 12 0.74 8.33 21.57
N ASN A 13 1.17 7.64 22.62
CA ASN A 13 2.59 7.37 22.86
C ASN A 13 3.06 6.22 21.94
N ARG A 14 4.39 6.09 21.73
CA ARG A 14 4.99 5.05 20.87
C ARG A 14 4.49 3.62 21.18
N THR A 15 4.21 3.34 22.44
CA THR A 15 3.69 2.03 22.89
C THR A 15 2.28 1.78 22.37
N GLU A 16 1.39 2.77 22.43
CA GLU A 16 0.01 2.67 21.93
C GLU A 16 -0.01 2.48 20.42
N CYS A 17 0.82 3.23 19.68
CA CYS A 17 0.97 3.03 18.24
C CYS A 17 1.46 1.60 17.92
N ARG A 18 2.45 1.10 18.68
CA ARG A 18 2.94 -0.27 18.52
C ARG A 18 1.84 -1.30 18.77
N LEU A 19 1.04 -1.13 19.82
CA LEU A 19 -0.08 -2.02 20.13
C LEU A 19 -1.17 -1.97 19.04
N SER A 20 -1.48 -0.80 18.49
CA SER A 20 -2.40 -0.66 17.35
C SER A 20 -1.87 -1.38 16.10
N ILE A 21 -0.57 -1.33 15.84
CA ILE A 21 0.07 -2.06 14.74
C ILE A 21 0.06 -3.57 14.97
N LEU A 22 0.21 -4.04 16.21
CA LEU A 22 0.25 -5.49 16.50
C LEU A 22 -1.14 -6.11 16.58
N LEU A 23 -2.06 -5.46 17.30
CA LEU A 23 -3.36 -6.01 17.70
C LEU A 23 -4.53 -5.34 16.97
N GLY A 24 -4.38 -4.07 16.61
CA GLY A 24 -5.44 -3.29 15.99
C GLY A 24 -5.72 -3.71 14.55
N GLN A 25 -6.98 -3.61 14.14
CA GLN A 25 -7.35 -3.75 12.73
C GLN A 25 -7.02 -2.45 11.98
N PRO A 26 -6.41 -2.54 10.78
CA PRO A 26 -6.15 -1.36 9.97
C PRO A 26 -7.47 -0.74 9.49
N CYS A 27 -7.59 0.58 9.60
CA CYS A 27 -8.72 1.31 9.06
C CYS A 27 -8.60 1.41 7.54
N ILE A 28 -9.36 0.60 6.81
CA ILE A 28 -9.45 0.65 5.35
C ILE A 28 -10.74 1.38 4.98
N LEU A 29 -10.62 2.53 4.32
CA LEU A 29 -11.77 3.34 3.92
C LEU A 29 -12.64 2.59 2.90
N ILE A 30 -13.95 2.59 3.12
CA ILE A 30 -14.96 2.05 2.18
C ILE A 30 -14.96 2.76 0.82
N ARG A 31 -14.34 3.96 0.73
CA ARG A 31 -14.25 4.77 -0.49
C ARG A 31 -13.25 4.22 -1.52
N PHE A 32 -12.42 3.26 -1.14
CA PHE A 32 -11.46 2.65 -2.05
C PHE A 32 -12.13 1.62 -2.97
N SER A 33 -11.55 1.42 -4.16
CA SER A 33 -11.97 0.33 -5.05
C SER A 33 -11.81 -1.01 -4.34
N PHE A 34 -12.65 -1.99 -4.70
CA PHE A 34 -12.61 -3.33 -4.10
C PHE A 34 -11.21 -3.94 -4.17
N GLU A 35 -10.52 -3.76 -5.29
CA GLU A 35 -9.16 -4.27 -5.52
C GLU A 35 -8.15 -3.59 -4.58
N LEU A 36 -8.26 -2.29 -4.34
CA LEU A 36 -7.37 -1.59 -3.42
C LEU A 36 -7.64 -2.01 -1.96
N GLN A 37 -8.91 -2.19 -1.59
CA GLN A 37 -9.26 -2.68 -0.26
C GLN A 37 -8.70 -4.09 -0.03
N ASP A 38 -8.84 -4.97 -1.01
CA ASP A 38 -8.32 -6.34 -0.94
C ASP A 38 -6.79 -6.37 -0.82
N LEU A 39 -6.10 -5.62 -1.68
CA LEU A 39 -4.65 -5.46 -1.63
C LEU A 39 -4.18 -5.02 -0.23
N LEU A 40 -4.82 -3.98 0.33
CA LEU A 40 -4.47 -3.46 1.66
C LEU A 40 -4.71 -4.51 2.76
N ARG A 41 -5.80 -5.29 2.68
CA ARG A 41 -6.06 -6.38 3.64
C ARG A 41 -4.99 -7.46 3.56
N MET A 42 -4.59 -7.86 2.36
CA MET A 42 -3.58 -8.92 2.19
C MET A 42 -2.16 -8.46 2.60
N LEU A 43 -1.82 -7.19 2.37
CA LEU A 43 -0.53 -6.61 2.78
C LEU A 43 -0.46 -6.35 4.30
N LEU A 44 -1.55 -5.91 4.90
CA LEU A 44 -1.61 -5.56 6.33
C LEU A 44 -1.98 -6.77 7.22
N LYS A 45 -1.91 -8.00 6.69
CA LYS A 45 -2.04 -9.22 7.51
C LYS A 45 -0.96 -9.26 8.59
N LYS A 46 -1.41 -9.54 9.82
CA LYS A 46 -0.54 -9.64 11.01
C LYS A 46 0.42 -10.81 10.90
N ASN A 47 -0.07 -11.95 10.46
CA ASN A 47 0.74 -13.14 10.22
C ASN A 47 1.64 -12.91 8.99
N PRO A 48 2.98 -12.84 9.15
CA PRO A 48 3.89 -12.60 8.04
C PRO A 48 3.84 -13.72 7.00
N LYS A 49 3.53 -14.96 7.40
CA LYS A 49 3.45 -16.11 6.47
C LYS A 49 2.26 -16.03 5.53
N GLU A 50 1.21 -15.30 5.90
CA GLU A 50 0.03 -15.12 5.05
C GLU A 50 0.05 -13.77 4.31
N ARG A 51 1.06 -12.94 4.58
CA ARG A 51 1.17 -11.61 4.00
C ARG A 51 1.50 -11.70 2.52
N LEU A 52 0.77 -10.96 1.70
CA LEU A 52 1.06 -10.87 0.27
C LEU A 52 2.49 -10.36 0.04
N GLY A 53 3.24 -11.03 -0.83
CA GLY A 53 4.67 -10.82 -1.04
C GLY A 53 5.58 -11.79 -0.28
N CYS A 54 5.13 -12.31 0.86
CA CYS A 54 5.74 -13.49 1.50
C CYS A 54 5.05 -14.78 1.02
N ASN A 55 3.73 -14.72 0.87
CA ASN A 55 2.91 -15.78 0.30
C ASN A 55 2.12 -15.22 -0.89
N GLY A 56 2.53 -15.61 -2.09
CA GLY A 56 1.99 -15.08 -3.35
C GLY A 56 2.71 -13.83 -3.84
N ASN A 57 2.49 -13.53 -5.12
CA ASN A 57 3.16 -12.45 -5.83
C ASN A 57 2.28 -11.19 -5.86
N ILE A 58 2.82 -10.07 -5.39
CA ILE A 58 2.11 -8.77 -5.42
C ILE A 58 1.81 -8.34 -6.85
N ARG A 59 2.68 -8.71 -7.81
CA ARG A 59 2.58 -8.29 -9.22
C ARG A 59 1.33 -8.84 -9.93
N GLU A 60 0.80 -9.95 -9.45
CA GLU A 60 -0.36 -10.66 -10.04
C GLU A 60 -1.70 -10.18 -9.47
N HIS A 61 -1.68 -9.30 -8.47
CA HIS A 61 -2.90 -8.80 -7.87
C HIS A 61 -3.70 -7.93 -8.87
N PRO A 62 -5.04 -8.05 -8.96
CA PRO A 62 -5.89 -7.33 -9.91
C PRO A 62 -5.66 -5.81 -9.92
N PHE A 63 -5.41 -5.22 -8.74
CA PHE A 63 -5.02 -3.81 -8.60
C PHE A 63 -3.88 -3.37 -9.51
N PHE A 64 -2.91 -4.25 -9.80
CA PHE A 64 -1.77 -3.96 -10.65
C PHE A 64 -1.90 -4.52 -12.08
N ASN A 65 -3.07 -5.03 -12.47
CA ASN A 65 -3.27 -5.63 -13.80
C ASN A 65 -3.05 -4.63 -14.95
N ALA A 66 -3.28 -3.34 -14.71
CA ALA A 66 -3.01 -2.29 -15.69
C ALA A 66 -1.51 -1.98 -15.87
N ILE A 67 -0.62 -2.49 -15.01
CA ILE A 67 0.80 -2.18 -15.02
C ILE A 67 1.56 -3.23 -15.83
N ASN A 68 2.24 -2.79 -16.88
CA ASN A 68 3.24 -3.62 -17.55
C ASN A 68 4.56 -3.58 -16.78
N TRP A 69 4.80 -4.60 -15.96
CA TRP A 69 5.99 -4.72 -15.12
C TRP A 69 7.30 -4.70 -15.91
N VAL A 70 7.32 -5.25 -17.13
CA VAL A 70 8.53 -5.27 -17.99
C VAL A 70 8.87 -3.86 -18.49
N GLN A 71 7.87 -3.09 -18.92
CA GLN A 71 8.08 -1.71 -19.36
C GLN A 71 8.39 -0.78 -18.18
N LEU A 72 7.79 -1.03 -17.02
CA LEU A 72 8.07 -0.30 -15.78
C LEU A 72 9.54 -0.47 -15.36
N GLU A 73 10.04 -1.71 -15.36
CA GLU A 73 11.42 -2.02 -14.98
C GLU A 73 12.44 -1.45 -15.97
N LYS A 74 12.08 -1.43 -17.27
CA LYS A 74 12.83 -0.76 -18.35
C LYS A 74 12.69 0.76 -18.34
N ARG A 75 12.00 1.36 -17.36
CA ARG A 75 11.76 2.82 -17.24
C ARG A 75 11.18 3.45 -18.51
N THR A 76 10.44 2.66 -19.29
CA THR A 76 9.87 3.09 -20.57
C THR A 76 8.49 3.70 -20.41
N LEU A 77 7.86 3.51 -19.25
CA LEU A 77 6.59 4.15 -18.91
C LEU A 77 6.84 5.58 -18.40
N PRO A 78 6.14 6.58 -18.95
CA PRO A 78 6.25 7.94 -18.45
C PRO A 78 5.71 8.01 -17.01
N PRO A 79 6.39 8.71 -16.09
CA PRO A 79 5.89 8.86 -14.74
C PRO A 79 4.60 9.69 -14.74
N PRO A 80 3.59 9.33 -13.93
CA PRO A 80 2.32 10.04 -13.88
C PRO A 80 2.44 11.46 -13.32
N SER A 81 3.47 11.73 -12.51
CA SER A 81 3.81 13.05 -12.00
C SER A 81 5.25 13.38 -12.39
N GLN A 82 5.44 14.31 -13.31
CA GLN A 82 6.74 14.92 -13.58
C GLN A 82 6.85 16.16 -12.69
N PRO A 83 7.76 16.19 -11.70
CA PRO A 83 8.00 17.41 -10.94
C PRO A 83 8.61 18.46 -11.86
N GLU A 84 8.03 19.66 -11.90
CA GLU A 84 8.68 20.82 -12.52
C GLU A 84 9.91 21.16 -11.69
N ALA A 85 11.08 21.09 -12.32
CA ALA A 85 12.31 21.58 -11.70
C ALA A 85 12.24 23.11 -11.65
N VAL A 86 12.05 23.65 -10.46
CA VAL A 86 12.26 25.07 -10.21
C VAL A 86 13.78 25.33 -10.23
N SER A 87 14.29 25.73 -11.39
CA SER A 87 15.66 26.26 -11.50
C SER A 87 15.74 27.52 -10.64
N THR A 88 16.46 27.44 -9.52
CA THR A 88 16.82 28.58 -8.66
C THR A 88 18.21 29.07 -9.04
#